data_AF-A0A7K4IDF5-F1
#
_entry.id   AF-A0A7K4IDF5-F1
#
_cell.length_a   1.000
_cell.length_b   1.000
_cell.length_c   1.000
_cell.angle_alpha   90.00
_cell.angle_beta   90.00
_cell.angle_gamma   90.00
#
_symmetry.space_group_name_H-M   'P 1'
#
loop_
_entity.id
_entity.type
_entity.pdbx_description
1 polymer ?
#
loop_
_entity_poly.entity_id
_entity_poly.type
_entity_poly.pdbx_seq_one_letter_code
_entity_poly.pdbx_strand_id
1 'polypeptide(L)'
;MRVKAVLRDTDVLAKQPGSAERILASAEKNLDRVVNLNSLLKVMGLPEEGRIAMLQALAKSGLHIWLGAEGGQDLVFITRDALPDEIRVSGYQWQ
;
A
#
# COMPACT_ATOMS: atom_id res chain seq x y z
N MET A 1 9.87 -13.45 -0.47
CA MET A 1 8.59 -13.15 -1.17
C MET A 1 8.91 -12.30 -2.40
N ARG A 2 8.17 -12.35 -3.53
CA ARG A 2 8.56 -11.54 -4.71
C ARG A 2 8.04 -10.11 -4.58
N VAL A 3 8.92 -9.19 -4.17
CA VAL A 3 8.63 -7.74 -4.15
C VAL A 3 8.45 -7.23 -5.58
N LYS A 4 7.29 -6.63 -5.87
CA LYS A 4 6.93 -6.06 -7.17
C LYS A 4 7.19 -4.55 -7.17
N ALA A 5 7.45 -3.99 -8.34
CA ALA A 5 7.44 -2.54 -8.51
C ALA A 5 6.03 -1.96 -8.29
N VAL A 6 5.98 -0.80 -7.65
CA VAL A 6 4.75 0.00 -7.50
C VAL A 6 4.30 0.45 -8.87
N LEU A 7 3.03 0.19 -9.19
CA LEU A 7 2.41 0.70 -10.40
C LEU A 7 2.18 2.21 -10.25
N ARG A 8 2.72 2.96 -11.21
CA ARG A 8 2.53 4.41 -11.34
C ARG A 8 1.57 4.63 -12.48
N ASP A 9 0.45 5.28 -12.19
CA ASP A 9 -0.64 5.48 -13.14
C ASP A 9 -0.88 6.98 -13.29
N THR A 10 -1.00 7.45 -14.53
CA THR A 10 -1.15 8.88 -14.83
C THR A 10 -2.41 9.46 -14.20
N ASP A 11 -3.49 8.68 -14.14
CA ASP A 11 -4.77 9.10 -13.54
C ASP A 11 -4.66 9.20 -12.02
N VAL A 12 -3.84 8.35 -11.39
CA VAL A 12 -3.50 8.45 -9.97
C VAL A 12 -2.66 9.70 -9.72
N LEU A 13 -1.65 9.97 -10.57
CA LEU A 13 -0.74 11.10 -10.40
C LEU A 13 -1.41 12.46 -10.65
N ALA A 14 -2.49 12.49 -11.44
CA ALA A 14 -3.31 13.68 -11.67
C ALA A 14 -4.14 14.11 -10.44
N LYS A 15 -4.34 13.21 -9.46
CA LYS A 15 -5.04 13.52 -8.21
C LYS A 15 -4.15 14.34 -7.27
N GLN A 16 -4.77 15.15 -6.40
CA GLN A 16 -4.06 15.97 -5.42
C GLN A 16 -3.13 15.09 -4.55
N PRO A 17 -1.82 15.42 -4.46
CA PRO A 17 -0.87 14.70 -3.60
C PRO A 17 -1.37 14.61 -2.16
N GLY A 18 -1.31 13.42 -1.56
CA GLY A 18 -1.73 13.17 -0.18
C GLY A 18 -3.24 13.17 0.05
N SER A 19 -4.07 13.40 -0.98
CA SER A 19 -5.53 13.31 -0.84
C SER A 19 -5.98 11.86 -0.62
N ALA A 20 -7.09 11.70 0.11
CA ALA A 20 -7.70 10.39 0.34
C ALA A 20 -8.02 9.66 -0.98
N GLU A 21 -8.48 10.39 -1.99
CA GLU A 21 -8.76 9.85 -3.33
C GLU A 21 -7.51 9.29 -4.00
N ARG A 22 -6.37 10.00 -3.92
CA ARG A 22 -5.10 9.53 -4.47
C ARG A 22 -4.55 8.34 -3.70
N ILE A 23 -4.68 8.34 -2.38
CA ILE A 23 -4.26 7.24 -1.52
C ILE A 23 -5.06 5.98 -1.87
N LEU A 24 -6.38 6.08 -1.92
CA LEU A 24 -7.25 4.96 -2.27
C LEU A 24 -6.96 4.44 -3.68
N ALA A 25 -6.89 5.32 -4.69
CA ALA A 25 -6.61 4.92 -6.06
C ALA A 25 -5.22 4.26 -6.21
N SER A 26 -4.22 4.75 -5.48
CA SER A 26 -2.88 4.13 -5.46
C SER A 26 -2.90 2.74 -4.85
N ALA A 27 -3.65 2.55 -3.75
CA ALA A 27 -3.81 1.26 -3.09
C ALA A 27 -4.56 0.27 -4.00
N GLU A 28 -5.68 0.69 -4.60
CA GLU A 28 -6.48 -0.13 -5.51
C GLU A 28 -5.68 -0.57 -6.75
N LYS A 29 -4.86 0.33 -7.32
CA LYS A 29 -3.99 -0.02 -8.45
C LYS A 29 -2.92 -1.05 -8.08
N ASN A 30 -2.56 -1.15 -6.81
CA ASN A 30 -1.52 -2.04 -6.30
C ASN A 30 -2.07 -3.23 -5.49
N LEU A 31 -3.36 -3.55 -5.64
CA LEU A 31 -3.96 -4.73 -5.00
C LEU A 31 -3.21 -6.01 -5.37
N ASP A 32 -3.11 -6.91 -4.40
CA ASP A 32 -2.53 -8.24 -4.52
C ASP A 32 -1.06 -8.23 -4.97
N ARG A 33 -0.38 -7.12 -4.67
CA ARG A 33 1.05 -6.91 -4.93
C ARG A 33 1.74 -6.56 -3.63
N VAL A 34 2.76 -7.34 -3.31
CA VAL A 34 3.73 -6.97 -2.28
C VAL A 34 4.64 -5.92 -2.88
N VAL A 35 4.61 -4.71 -2.35
CA VAL A 35 5.39 -3.58 -2.84
C VAL A 35 6.17 -2.91 -1.70
N ASN A 36 7.19 -2.15 -2.05
CA ASN A 36 7.92 -1.34 -1.09
C ASN A 36 7.02 -0.18 -0.59
N LEU A 37 6.88 -0.05 0.73
CA LEU A 37 6.00 0.93 1.37
C LEU A 37 6.41 2.37 1.04
N ASN A 38 7.71 2.70 1.18
CA ASN A 38 8.22 4.04 0.89
C ASN A 38 7.98 4.45 -0.57
N SER A 39 8.08 3.51 -1.50
CA SER A 39 7.76 3.74 -2.92
C SER A 39 6.27 4.00 -3.13
N LEU A 40 5.40 3.28 -2.41
CA LEU A 40 3.96 3.47 -2.48
C LEU A 40 3.55 4.83 -1.90
N LEU A 41 4.11 5.23 -0.75
CA LEU A 41 3.87 6.55 -0.14
C LEU A 41 4.24 7.70 -1.09
N LYS A 42 5.36 7.59 -1.81
CA LYS A 42 5.75 8.56 -2.84
C LYS A 42 4.71 8.67 -3.96
N VAL A 43 4.13 7.56 -4.42
CA VAL A 43 3.07 7.57 -5.44
C VAL A 43 1.79 8.21 -4.89
N MET A 44 1.47 7.96 -3.62
CA MET A 44 0.35 8.58 -2.92
C MET A 44 0.54 10.09 -2.68
N GLY A 45 1.77 10.60 -2.83
CA GLY A 45 2.11 12.00 -2.52
C GLY A 45 2.27 12.25 -1.03
N LEU A 46 2.66 11.21 -0.27
CA LEU A 46 2.93 11.26 1.15
C LEU A 46 4.44 11.23 1.42
N PRO A 47 4.91 11.88 2.51
CA PRO A 47 6.27 11.70 2.99
C PRO A 47 6.45 10.31 3.62
N GLU A 48 7.69 9.94 3.95
CA GLU A 48 8.01 8.63 4.54
C GLU A 48 7.32 8.41 5.90
N GLU A 49 7.12 9.48 6.66
CA GLU A 49 6.41 9.52 7.93
C GLU A 49 4.88 9.46 7.74
N GLY A 50 4.39 9.59 6.50
CA GLY A 50 2.97 9.62 6.14
C GLY A 50 2.22 8.29 6.28
N ARG A 51 2.84 7.26 6.88
CA ARG A 51 2.27 5.92 7.06
C ARG A 51 0.93 5.96 7.79
N ILE A 52 0.83 6.74 8.86
CA ILE A 52 -0.41 6.86 9.64
C ILE A 52 -1.52 7.50 8.81
N ALA A 53 -1.21 8.54 8.03
CA ALA A 53 -2.18 9.20 7.15
C ALA A 53 -2.69 8.25 6.05
N MET A 54 -1.80 7.42 5.48
CA MET A 54 -2.19 6.36 4.55
C MET A 54 -3.18 5.39 5.20
N LEU A 55 -2.85 4.85 6.37
CA LEU A 55 -3.70 3.91 7.08
C LEU A 55 -5.06 4.53 7.40
N GLN A 56 -5.09 5.74 7.97
CA GLN A 56 -6.33 6.47 8.26
C GLN A 56 -7.21 6.69 7.02
N ALA A 57 -6.62 7.03 5.88
CA ALA A 57 -7.35 7.20 4.61
C ALA A 57 -7.94 5.89 4.09
N LEU A 58 -7.28 4.75 4.37
CA LEU A 58 -7.72 3.43 3.93
C LEU A 58 -8.63 2.70 4.95
N ALA A 59 -8.74 3.20 6.18
CA ALA A 59 -9.52 2.56 7.26
C ALA A 59 -10.95 2.15 6.86
N LYS A 60 -11.60 2.96 6.03
CA LYS A 60 -13.01 2.76 5.61
C LYS A 60 -13.17 2.12 4.24
N SER A 61 -12.06 1.70 3.62
CA SER A 61 -12.06 1.17 2.24
C SER A 61 -12.43 -0.32 2.16
N GLY A 62 -12.48 -1.00 3.31
CA GLY A 62 -12.65 -2.46 3.36
C GLY A 62 -11.42 -3.23 2.86
N LEU A 63 -10.28 -2.56 2.69
CA LEU A 63 -9.03 -3.18 2.29
C LEU A 63 -8.31 -3.76 3.51
N HIS A 64 -7.75 -4.95 3.35
CA HIS A 64 -6.83 -5.54 4.31
C HIS A 64 -5.40 -5.11 3.99
N ILE A 65 -4.71 -4.55 4.97
CA ILE A 65 -3.35 -4.04 4.82
C ILE A 65 -2.41 -4.88 5.67
N TRP A 66 -1.38 -5.41 5.04
CA TRP A 66 -0.35 -6.22 5.69
C TRP A 66 0.97 -5.51 5.60
N LEU A 67 1.64 -5.33 6.74
CA LEU A 67 2.94 -4.66 6.85
C LEU A 67 4.01 -5.69 7.22
N GLY A 68 5.10 -5.73 6.47
CA GLY A 68 6.21 -6.63 6.73
C GLY A 68 7.56 -5.99 6.43
N ALA A 69 8.64 -6.73 6.65
CA ALA A 69 9.99 -6.28 6.33
C ALA A 69 10.81 -7.43 5.70
N GLU A 70 11.54 -7.14 4.63
CA GLU A 70 12.45 -8.08 3.97
C GLU A 70 13.68 -7.32 3.45
N GLY A 71 14.89 -7.79 3.77
CA GLY A 71 16.14 -7.20 3.27
C GLY A 71 16.33 -5.71 3.62
N GLY A 72 15.85 -5.28 4.80
CA GLY A 72 15.92 -3.89 5.25
C GLY A 72 14.91 -2.95 4.59
N GLN A 73 13.95 -3.49 3.84
CA GLN A 73 12.88 -2.71 3.22
C GLN A 73 11.55 -2.92 3.95
N ASP A 74 10.84 -1.83 4.19
CA ASP A 74 9.44 -1.88 4.61
C ASP A 74 8.55 -2.27 3.43
N LEU A 75 7.75 -3.30 3.63
CA LEU A 75 6.86 -3.86 2.62
C LEU A 75 5.40 -3.69 3.03
N VAL A 76 4.56 -3.51 2.03
CA VAL A 76 3.11 -3.45 2.18
C VAL A 76 2.43 -4.36 1.15
N PHE A 77 1.43 -5.09 1.61
CA PHE A 77 0.55 -5.88 0.78
C PHE A 77 -0.89 -5.48 1.09
N ILE A 78 -1.63 -5.10 0.05
CA ILE A 78 -3.02 -4.62 0.16
C ILE A 78 -3.89 -5.57 -0.64
N THR A 79 -4.99 -6.05 -0.06
CA THR A 79 -5.91 -6.98 -0.70
C THR A 79 -7.35 -6.71 -0.27
N ARG A 80 -8.32 -7.20 -1.05
CA ARG A 80 -9.75 -7.20 -0.69
C ARG A 80 -10.19 -8.49 0.00
N ASP A 81 -9.41 -9.55 -0.16
CA ASP A 81 -9.77 -10.88 0.34
C ASP A 81 -8.99 -11.21 1.63
N ALA A 82 -9.48 -12.21 2.38
CA ALA A 82 -8.67 -12.80 3.44
C ALA A 82 -7.37 -13.37 2.84
N LEU A 83 -6.24 -13.22 3.57
CA LEU A 83 -4.88 -13.57 3.15
C LEU A 83 -4.83 -14.75 2.16
N PRO A 84 -4.19 -14.60 0.99
CA PRO A 84 -3.91 -15.75 0.15
C PRO A 84 -2.95 -16.69 0.88
N ASP A 85 -3.28 -17.98 0.97
CA ASP A 85 -2.44 -19.03 1.60
C ASP A 85 -0.99 -19.07 1.04
N GLU A 86 -0.79 -18.56 -0.17
CA GLU A 86 0.49 -18.51 -0.87
C GLU A 86 1.41 -17.36 -0.41
N ILE A 87 0.87 -16.32 0.23
CA ILE A 87 1.67 -15.20 0.70
C ILE A 87 1.93 -15.38 2.19
N ARG A 88 3.05 -16.02 2.51
CA ARG A 88 3.66 -15.93 3.84
C ARG A 88 4.18 -14.51 4.07
N VAL A 89 3.29 -13.53 4.23
CA VAL A 89 3.68 -12.20 4.74
C VAL A 89 4.04 -12.40 6.20
N SER A 90 5.34 -12.47 6.51
CA SER A 90 5.81 -12.31 7.89
C SER A 90 5.56 -10.86 8.29
N GLY A 91 4.37 -10.58 8.82
CA GLY A 91 3.91 -9.22 9.00
C GLY A 91 2.70 -9.07 9.90
N TYR A 92 2.39 -7.81 10.22
CA TYR A 92 1.23 -7.43 11.01
C TYR A 92 0.09 -7.02 10.07
N GLN A 93 -1.10 -7.55 10.31
CA GLN A 93 -2.32 -7.04 9.69
C GLN A 93 -2.75 -5.77 10.41
N TRP A 94 -3.02 -4.73 9.63
CA TRP A 94 -3.72 -3.55 10.10
C TRP A 94 -5.19 -3.66 9.69
N GLN A 95 -6.09 -3.61 10.68
CA GLN A 95 -7.55 -3.57 10.54
C GLN A 95 -8.09 -2.24 11.05
#